data_AF-A0A150STA5-F1
#
_entry.id   AF-A0A150STA5-F1
#
_cell.length_a   1.000
_cell.length_b   1.000
_cell.length_c   1.000
_cell.angle_alpha   90.00
_cell.angle_beta   90.00
_cell.angle_gamma   90.00
#
_symmetry.space_group_name_H-M   'P 1'
#
loop_
_entity.id
_entity.type
_entity.pdbx_description
1 polymer ?
#
loop_
_entity_poly.entity_id
_entity_poly.type
_entity_poly.pdbx_seq_one_letter_code
_entity_poly.pdbx_strand_id
1 'polypeptide(L)'
;MNPTLDLRDPHVSYAYTTAVRLLSLDRVTPFWPDLGLRIDDVEEVKTAARRFVRAEIAIEALDDDERDYDGMIAVHIAAFLADMERSQGTTAAAQVRAWIEERFFVLGQEPDWRMMWHVLVAWLPYRKEHRVASFGLPLGKIAKLVEIARAWADAADALDRRIGEAEALPLEGWDAEAYAAYRGDDPDLSPLTGLSLHLAAVVFERTWGAIQRLLGPAEMDALERWGQAEVLAHMDSISHHSARIPPEGRCLS
;
A
#
# COMPACT_ATOMS: atom_id res chain seq x y z
N MET A 1 -21.53 -2.57 -9.33
CA MET A 1 -21.76 -2.20 -7.92
C MET A 1 -21.03 -3.27 -7.12
N ASN A 2 -19.86 -2.95 -6.55
CA ASN A 2 -19.15 -3.91 -5.71
C ASN A 2 -20.04 -4.22 -4.48
N PRO A 3 -20.17 -5.48 -4.06
CA PRO A 3 -20.89 -5.80 -2.84
C PRO A 3 -20.23 -5.07 -1.67
N THR A 4 -21.05 -4.44 -0.82
CA THR A 4 -20.53 -3.84 0.41
C THR A 4 -19.88 -4.92 1.26
N LEU A 5 -18.60 -4.73 1.58
CA LEU A 5 -17.87 -5.64 2.46
C LEU A 5 -18.53 -5.67 3.85
N ASP A 6 -18.51 -6.84 4.49
CA ASP A 6 -19.00 -6.98 5.85
C ASP A 6 -18.01 -6.32 6.82
N LEU A 7 -18.42 -5.22 7.45
CA LEU A 7 -17.56 -4.49 8.40
C LEU A 7 -17.29 -5.29 9.68
N ARG A 8 -18.02 -6.38 9.93
CA ARG A 8 -17.76 -7.31 11.03
C ARG A 8 -16.73 -8.38 10.68
N ASP A 9 -16.33 -8.49 9.41
CA ASP A 9 -15.20 -9.34 9.05
C ASP A 9 -13.92 -8.73 9.65
N PRO A 10 -13.12 -9.49 10.42
CA PRO A 10 -11.94 -8.95 11.09
C PRO A 10 -10.91 -8.35 10.14
N HIS A 11 -10.74 -8.90 8.93
CA HIS A 11 -9.79 -8.38 7.95
C HIS A 11 -10.29 -7.05 7.36
N VAL A 12 -11.60 -6.95 7.11
CA VAL A 12 -12.22 -5.71 6.63
C VAL A 12 -12.13 -4.64 7.70
N SER A 13 -12.53 -4.96 8.94
CA SER A 13 -12.45 -4.07 10.10
C SER A 13 -11.04 -3.55 10.31
N TYR A 14 -10.04 -4.43 10.29
CA TYR A 14 -8.63 -4.08 10.42
C TYR A 14 -8.15 -3.11 9.33
N ALA A 15 -8.49 -3.38 8.06
CA ALA A 15 -8.11 -2.51 6.95
C ALA A 15 -8.73 -1.12 7.06
N TYR A 16 -10.04 -1.04 7.36
CA TYR A 16 -10.72 0.23 7.59
C TYR A 16 -10.10 1.00 8.75
N THR A 17 -9.88 0.34 9.87
CA THR A 17 -9.31 0.93 11.07
C THR A 17 -7.94 1.52 10.80
N THR A 18 -7.05 0.75 10.19
CA THR A 18 -5.69 1.20 9.85
C THR A 18 -5.71 2.36 8.85
N ALA A 19 -6.58 2.30 7.83
CA ALA A 19 -6.71 3.35 6.85
C ALA A 19 -7.26 4.66 7.46
N VAL A 20 -8.27 4.58 8.35
CA VAL A 20 -8.84 5.74 9.02
C VAL A 20 -7.85 6.34 10.03
N ARG A 21 -7.07 5.51 10.73
CA ARG A 21 -5.94 5.97 11.56
C ARG A 21 -4.98 6.83 10.73
N LEU A 22 -4.57 6.38 9.54
CA LEU A 22 -3.73 7.17 8.63
C LEU A 22 -4.38 8.47 8.17
N LEU A 23 -5.67 8.44 7.82
CA LEU A 23 -6.42 9.65 7.44
C LEU A 23 -6.54 10.66 8.59
N SER A 24 -6.41 10.24 9.85
CA SER A 24 -6.51 11.16 10.98
C SER A 24 -5.27 12.05 11.14
N LEU A 25 -4.10 11.59 10.65
CA LEU A 25 -2.80 12.17 10.94
C LEU A 25 -2.49 13.39 10.05
N ASP A 26 -2.06 14.49 10.67
CA ASP A 26 -1.65 15.70 9.95
C ASP A 26 -0.42 15.41 9.07
N ARG A 27 0.55 14.65 9.60
CA ARG A 27 1.76 14.26 8.87
C ARG A 27 1.52 13.34 7.67
N VAL A 28 0.38 12.67 7.59
CA VAL A 28 -0.01 11.84 6.42
C VAL A 28 -0.68 12.67 5.33
N THR A 29 -1.28 13.80 5.69
CA THR A 29 -2.04 14.66 4.77
C THR A 29 -1.29 15.02 3.47
N PRO A 30 0.02 15.38 3.50
CA PRO A 30 0.77 15.69 2.28
C PRO A 30 0.89 14.52 1.28
N PHE A 31 0.64 13.28 1.72
CA PHE A 31 0.73 12.07 0.89
C PHE A 31 -0.61 11.61 0.30
N TRP A 32 -1.73 12.25 0.68
CA TRP A 32 -3.06 11.89 0.16
C TRP A 32 -3.13 11.89 -1.38
N PRO A 33 -2.54 12.87 -2.11
CA PRO A 33 -2.52 12.83 -3.56
C PRO A 33 -1.78 11.62 -4.13
N ASP A 34 -0.69 11.19 -3.48
CA ASP A 34 0.09 10.02 -3.88
C ASP A 34 -0.69 8.71 -3.67
N LEU A 35 -1.56 8.69 -2.66
CA LEU A 35 -2.54 7.63 -2.40
C LEU A 35 -3.75 7.66 -3.37
N GLY A 36 -3.85 8.68 -4.23
CA GLY A 36 -4.97 8.85 -5.16
C GLY A 36 -6.22 9.49 -4.53
N LEU A 37 -6.10 10.03 -3.32
CA LEU A 37 -7.16 10.77 -2.64
C LEU A 37 -7.12 12.24 -3.10
N ARG A 38 -8.22 12.71 -3.66
CA ARG A 38 -8.39 14.10 -4.13
C ARG A 38 -9.64 14.67 -3.49
N ILE A 39 -9.48 15.15 -2.27
CA ILE A 39 -10.58 15.60 -1.43
C ILE A 39 -10.45 17.11 -1.25
N ASP A 40 -11.55 17.83 -1.44
CA ASP A 40 -11.56 19.29 -1.45
C ASP A 40 -11.47 19.86 -0.02
N ASP A 41 -12.17 19.27 0.95
CA ASP A 41 -12.10 19.69 2.36
C ASP A 41 -11.47 18.60 3.24
N VAL A 42 -10.14 18.68 3.28
CA VAL A 42 -9.29 17.78 4.05
C VAL A 42 -9.56 17.85 5.56
N GLU A 43 -9.92 19.02 6.10
CA GLU A 43 -10.12 19.20 7.54
C GLU A 43 -11.38 18.49 8.05
N GLU A 44 -12.45 18.48 7.25
CA GLU A 44 -13.66 17.71 7.58
C GLU A 44 -13.39 16.20 7.61
N VAL A 45 -12.63 15.68 6.65
CA VAL A 45 -12.22 14.26 6.63
C VAL A 45 -11.37 13.91 7.83
N LYS A 46 -10.35 14.73 8.13
CA LYS A 46 -9.51 14.52 9.32
C LYS A 46 -10.36 14.58 10.59
N THR A 47 -11.31 15.50 10.69
CA THR A 47 -12.19 15.60 11.85
C THR A 47 -13.05 14.34 12.03
N ALA A 48 -13.61 13.80 10.95
CA ALA A 48 -14.35 12.54 10.99
C ALA A 48 -13.44 11.36 11.38
N ALA A 49 -12.24 11.26 10.79
CA ALA A 49 -11.26 10.23 11.09
C ALA A 49 -10.80 10.29 12.55
N ARG A 50 -10.52 11.49 13.09
CA ARG A 50 -10.16 11.71 14.49
C ARG A 50 -11.26 11.29 15.46
N ARG A 51 -12.52 11.52 15.11
CA ARG A 51 -13.67 11.05 15.91
C ARG A 51 -13.70 9.53 15.97
N PHE A 52 -13.45 8.86 14.86
CA PHE A 52 -13.32 7.40 14.82
C PHE A 52 -12.17 6.92 15.70
N VAL A 53 -10.95 7.45 15.51
CA VAL A 53 -9.76 7.01 16.25
C VAL A 53 -9.92 7.22 17.76
N ARG A 54 -10.56 8.32 18.19
CA ARG A 54 -10.88 8.50 19.62
C ARG A 54 -11.86 7.47 20.16
N ALA A 55 -12.86 7.09 19.37
CA ALA A 55 -13.81 6.05 19.77
C ALA A 55 -13.11 4.70 19.87
N GLU A 56 -12.22 4.38 18.93
CA GLU A 56 -11.38 3.19 18.96
C GLU A 56 -10.49 3.15 20.22
N ILE A 57 -9.74 4.22 20.52
CA ILE A 57 -8.91 4.32 21.73
C ILE A 57 -9.76 4.10 22.99
N ALA A 58 -10.97 4.68 23.01
CA ALA A 58 -11.89 4.51 24.13
C ALA A 58 -12.43 3.08 24.25
N ILE A 59 -12.55 2.34 23.14
CA ILE A 59 -12.94 0.92 23.14
C ILE A 59 -11.79 0.06 23.65
N GLU A 60 -10.56 0.29 23.16
CA GLU A 60 -9.36 -0.45 23.59
C GLU A 60 -9.06 -0.24 25.08
N ALA A 61 -9.34 0.95 25.63
CA ALA A 61 -9.17 1.24 27.05
C ALA A 61 -10.17 0.49 27.96
N LEU A 62 -11.19 -0.15 27.40
CA LEU A 62 -12.14 -0.93 28.17
C LEU A 62 -11.58 -2.34 28.38
N ASP A 63 -11.00 -2.57 29.55
CA ASP A 63 -10.41 -3.84 30.01
C ASP A 63 -11.49 -4.93 30.20
N ASP A 64 -11.98 -5.51 29.10
CA ASP A 64 -13.05 -6.52 29.09
C ASP A 64 -12.94 -7.46 27.89
N ASP A 65 -12.30 -8.61 28.11
CA ASP A 65 -12.01 -9.66 27.12
C ASP A 65 -13.28 -10.29 26.49
N GLU A 66 -14.48 -10.08 27.04
CA GLU A 66 -15.72 -10.68 26.54
C GLU A 66 -16.52 -9.76 25.58
N ARG A 67 -15.99 -8.59 25.22
CA ARG A 67 -16.72 -7.64 24.35
C ARG A 67 -16.63 -7.96 22.87
N ASP A 68 -17.73 -7.66 22.18
CA ASP A 68 -17.82 -7.64 20.71
C ASP A 68 -17.06 -6.42 20.14
N TYR A 69 -15.73 -6.45 20.24
CA TYR A 69 -14.84 -5.41 19.73
C TYR A 69 -15.13 -5.13 18.25
N ASP A 70 -15.21 -6.18 17.44
CA ASP A 70 -15.48 -6.07 16.00
C ASP A 70 -16.83 -5.42 15.71
N GLY A 71 -17.88 -5.79 16.45
CA GLY A 71 -19.19 -5.16 16.33
C GLY A 71 -19.19 -3.68 16.72
N MET A 72 -18.44 -3.30 17.76
CA MET A 72 -18.32 -1.90 18.18
C MET A 72 -17.54 -1.07 17.16
N ILE A 73 -16.40 -1.58 16.68
CA ILE A 73 -15.60 -0.92 15.64
C ILE A 73 -16.39 -0.78 14.35
N ALA A 74 -17.12 -1.81 13.92
CA ALA A 74 -17.97 -1.76 12.73
C ALA A 74 -19.00 -0.61 12.78
N VAL A 75 -19.60 -0.35 13.96
CA VAL A 75 -20.52 0.78 14.15
C VAL A 75 -19.81 2.12 13.95
N HIS A 76 -18.58 2.26 14.46
CA HIS A 76 -17.80 3.49 14.30
C HIS A 76 -17.28 3.67 12.86
N ILE A 77 -16.93 2.60 12.15
CA ILE A 77 -16.61 2.65 10.71
C ILE A 77 -17.84 3.14 9.92
N ALA A 78 -19.01 2.58 10.18
CA ALA A 78 -20.24 2.99 9.51
C ALA A 78 -20.59 4.46 9.80
N ALA A 79 -20.38 4.92 11.03
CA ALA A 79 -20.57 6.33 11.40
C ALA A 79 -19.58 7.25 10.68
N PHE A 80 -18.30 6.87 10.57
CA PHE A 80 -17.30 7.59 9.80
C PHE A 80 -17.72 7.73 8.32
N LEU A 81 -18.14 6.64 7.68
CA LEU A 81 -18.59 6.67 6.28
C LEU A 81 -19.83 7.54 6.09
N ALA A 82 -20.79 7.49 7.01
CA ALA A 82 -21.99 8.34 6.97
C ALA A 82 -21.66 9.81 7.20
N ASP A 83 -20.70 10.13 8.07
CA ASP A 83 -20.22 11.50 8.28
C ASP A 83 -19.54 12.05 7.02
N MET A 84 -18.69 11.23 6.38
CA MET A 84 -18.05 11.54 5.10
C MET A 84 -19.08 11.83 4.01
N GLU A 85 -20.10 11.00 3.85
CA GLU A 85 -21.13 11.21 2.83
C GLU A 85 -21.95 12.48 3.08
N ARG A 86 -22.26 12.79 4.35
CA ARG A 86 -23.02 14.00 4.69
C ARG A 86 -22.23 15.30 4.50
N SER A 87 -20.93 15.26 4.75
CA SER A 87 -20.05 16.44 4.76
C SER A 87 -19.43 16.70 3.38
N GLN A 88 -18.88 15.66 2.74
CA GLN A 88 -18.16 15.75 1.47
C GLN A 88 -19.00 15.34 0.25
N GLY A 89 -20.20 14.80 0.48
CA GLY A 89 -21.06 14.24 -0.55
C GLY A 89 -20.68 12.82 -0.95
N THR A 90 -21.61 12.14 -1.65
CA THR A 90 -21.51 10.72 -2.02
C THR A 90 -20.27 10.40 -2.85
N THR A 91 -19.82 11.30 -3.74
CA THR A 91 -18.65 11.04 -4.61
C THR A 91 -17.35 10.95 -3.82
N ALA A 92 -17.10 11.89 -2.90
CA ALA A 92 -15.88 11.89 -2.09
C ALA A 92 -15.88 10.73 -1.07
N ALA A 93 -17.03 10.45 -0.45
CA ALA A 93 -17.18 9.29 0.42
C ALA A 93 -16.94 7.96 -0.34
N ALA A 94 -17.44 7.85 -1.58
CA ALA A 94 -17.17 6.71 -2.43
C ALA A 94 -15.69 6.58 -2.81
N GLN A 95 -14.98 7.70 -3.03
CA GLN A 95 -13.54 7.67 -3.30
C GLN A 95 -12.73 7.20 -2.09
N VAL A 96 -13.01 7.70 -0.88
CA VAL A 96 -12.35 7.24 0.34
C VAL A 96 -12.63 5.75 0.56
N ARG A 97 -13.88 5.35 0.40
CA ARG A 97 -14.27 3.95 0.52
C ARG A 97 -13.56 3.06 -0.50
N ALA A 98 -13.54 3.43 -1.78
CA ALA A 98 -12.85 2.68 -2.81
C ALA A 98 -11.33 2.62 -2.54
N TRP A 99 -10.74 3.69 -2.03
CA TRP A 99 -9.34 3.67 -1.61
C TRP A 99 -9.11 2.65 -0.48
N ILE A 100 -9.96 2.61 0.54
CA ILE A 100 -9.83 1.61 1.62
C ILE A 100 -10.03 0.19 1.07
N GLU A 101 -11.12 -0.06 0.36
CA GLU A 101 -11.51 -1.42 -0.05
C GLU A 101 -10.65 -1.97 -1.20
N GLU A 102 -10.25 -1.13 -2.16
CA GLU A 102 -9.54 -1.57 -3.37
C GLU A 102 -8.03 -1.38 -3.29
N ARG A 103 -7.56 -0.43 -2.46
CA ARG A 103 -6.12 -0.19 -2.28
C ARG A 103 -5.65 -0.67 -0.93
N PHE A 104 -6.28 -0.25 0.15
CA PHE A 104 -5.76 -0.57 1.48
C PHE A 104 -5.92 -2.05 1.85
N PHE A 105 -7.14 -2.57 1.72
CA PHE A 105 -7.49 -3.95 2.06
C PHE A 105 -6.79 -4.97 1.16
N VAL A 106 -6.76 -4.72 -0.15
CA VAL A 106 -6.14 -5.63 -1.14
C VAL A 106 -4.62 -5.66 -1.00
N LEU A 107 -3.98 -4.57 -0.55
CA LEU A 107 -2.53 -4.56 -0.35
C LEU A 107 -2.07 -5.50 0.77
N GLY A 108 -2.91 -5.74 1.78
CA GLY A 108 -2.68 -6.79 2.78
C GLY A 108 -2.83 -8.23 2.22
N GLN A 109 -3.32 -8.36 0.99
CA GLN A 109 -3.54 -9.63 0.30
C GLN A 109 -2.74 -9.71 -1.02
N GLU A 110 -1.69 -8.90 -1.20
CA GLU A 110 -0.89 -8.97 -2.42
C GLU A 110 -0.37 -10.40 -2.62
N PRO A 111 -0.56 -11.00 -3.80
CA PRO A 111 -0.03 -12.32 -4.06
C PRO A 111 1.50 -12.32 -3.92
N ASP A 112 2.07 -13.40 -3.39
CA ASP A 112 3.52 -13.58 -3.20
C ASP A 112 4.36 -13.19 -4.43
N TRP A 113 3.82 -13.40 -5.63
CA TRP A 113 4.52 -13.04 -6.86
C TRP A 113 4.78 -11.55 -6.98
N ARG A 114 3.84 -10.71 -6.60
CA ARG A 114 3.98 -9.27 -6.72
C ARG A 114 5.07 -8.76 -5.78
N MET A 115 5.13 -9.28 -4.57
CA MET A 115 6.23 -9.01 -3.63
C MET A 115 7.58 -9.45 -4.22
N MET A 116 7.65 -10.64 -4.80
CA MET A 116 8.88 -11.13 -5.42
C MET A 116 9.35 -10.22 -6.56
N TRP A 117 8.42 -9.73 -7.37
CA TRP A 117 8.74 -8.84 -8.49
C TRP A 117 9.20 -7.44 -8.07
N HIS A 118 8.82 -6.94 -6.89
CA HIS A 118 9.47 -5.75 -6.33
C HIS A 118 10.98 -5.97 -6.18
N VAL A 119 11.37 -7.09 -5.56
CA VAL A 119 12.79 -7.41 -5.34
C VAL A 119 13.53 -7.62 -6.67
N LEU A 120 12.95 -8.39 -7.59
CA LEU A 120 13.58 -8.69 -8.87
C LEU A 120 13.75 -7.44 -9.74
N VAL A 121 12.75 -6.55 -9.81
CA VAL A 121 12.89 -5.28 -10.54
C VAL A 121 14.01 -4.44 -9.91
N ALA A 122 14.16 -4.44 -8.58
CA ALA A 122 15.20 -3.67 -7.91
C ALA A 122 16.59 -4.19 -8.27
N TRP A 123 16.70 -5.49 -8.53
CA TRP A 123 17.96 -6.15 -8.86
C TRP A 123 18.37 -5.96 -10.31
N LEU A 124 17.41 -5.72 -11.21
CA LEU A 124 17.65 -5.67 -12.65
C LEU A 124 18.80 -4.71 -13.05
N PRO A 125 18.92 -3.48 -12.51
CA PRO A 125 20.02 -2.57 -12.83
C PRO A 125 21.41 -3.08 -12.46
N TYR A 126 21.50 -4.06 -11.55
CA TYR A 126 22.74 -4.65 -11.08
C TYR A 126 23.12 -5.93 -11.85
N ARG A 127 22.30 -6.37 -12.81
CA ARG A 127 22.57 -7.53 -13.64
C ARG A 127 23.23 -7.14 -14.96
N LYS A 128 24.08 -8.04 -15.47
CA LYS A 128 24.72 -7.86 -16.78
C LYS A 128 23.69 -8.14 -17.87
N GLU A 129 23.49 -7.21 -18.79
CA GLU A 129 22.43 -7.31 -19.82
C GLU A 129 22.49 -8.63 -20.62
N HIS A 130 23.68 -9.10 -20.98
CA HIS A 130 23.83 -10.37 -21.72
C HIS A 130 23.35 -11.61 -20.94
N ARG A 131 23.38 -11.57 -19.60
CA ARG A 131 22.84 -12.66 -18.76
C ARG A 131 21.32 -12.62 -18.71
N VAL A 132 20.71 -11.45 -18.81
CA VAL A 132 19.26 -11.32 -18.95
C VAL A 132 18.84 -11.73 -20.36
N ALA A 133 19.62 -11.35 -21.37
CA ALA A 133 19.36 -11.68 -22.78
C ALA A 133 19.36 -13.19 -23.06
N SER A 134 20.13 -14.00 -22.31
CA SER A 134 20.13 -15.46 -22.49
C SER A 134 18.78 -16.13 -22.20
N PHE A 135 17.83 -15.43 -21.56
CA PHE A 135 16.46 -15.92 -21.33
C PHE A 135 15.50 -15.63 -22.50
N GLY A 136 15.97 -14.95 -23.55
CA GLY A 136 15.21 -14.62 -24.75
C GLY A 136 14.69 -13.19 -24.81
N LEU A 137 15.17 -12.29 -23.94
CA LEU A 137 14.83 -10.87 -23.96
C LEU A 137 15.73 -10.10 -24.96
N PRO A 138 15.18 -9.26 -25.85
CA PRO A 138 15.99 -8.42 -26.73
C PRO A 138 16.82 -7.40 -25.95
N LEU A 139 18.10 -7.24 -26.27
CA LEU A 139 19.01 -6.30 -25.59
C LEU A 139 18.45 -4.86 -25.51
N GLY A 140 17.86 -4.36 -26.60
CA GLY A 140 17.24 -3.03 -26.62
C GLY A 140 16.04 -2.89 -25.67
N LYS A 141 15.35 -3.98 -25.33
CA LYS A 141 14.29 -3.96 -24.31
C LYS A 141 14.85 -4.14 -22.91
N ILE A 142 15.93 -4.90 -22.74
CA ILE A 142 16.64 -5.02 -21.45
C ILE A 142 17.15 -3.65 -21.00
N ALA A 143 17.79 -2.89 -21.89
CA ALA A 143 18.25 -1.54 -21.57
C ALA A 143 17.09 -0.65 -21.07
N LYS A 144 15.93 -0.71 -21.75
CA LYS A 144 14.71 0.00 -21.32
C LYS A 144 14.13 -0.52 -20.01
N LEU A 145 14.18 -1.82 -19.75
CA LEU A 145 13.75 -2.38 -18.46
C LEU A 145 14.66 -1.89 -17.32
N VAL A 146 15.97 -1.78 -17.56
CA VAL A 146 16.93 -1.21 -16.60
C VAL A 146 16.61 0.26 -16.34
N GLU A 147 16.29 1.04 -17.37
CA GLU A 147 15.84 2.43 -17.22
C GLU A 147 14.56 2.53 -16.37
N ILE A 148 13.56 1.67 -16.64
CA ILE A 148 12.32 1.59 -15.84
C ILE A 148 12.63 1.25 -14.38
N ALA A 149 13.48 0.26 -14.14
CA ALA A 149 13.86 -0.17 -12.80
C ALA A 149 14.62 0.91 -12.03
N ARG A 150 15.51 1.66 -12.69
CA ARG A 150 16.21 2.81 -12.07
C ARG A 150 15.24 3.94 -11.74
N ALA A 151 14.35 4.29 -12.66
CA ALA A 151 13.33 5.31 -12.40
C ALA A 151 12.41 4.92 -11.24
N TRP A 152 12.10 3.63 -11.08
CA TRP A 152 11.39 3.12 -9.93
C TRP A 152 12.19 3.27 -8.62
N ALA A 153 13.47 2.88 -8.61
CA ALA A 153 14.34 3.04 -7.45
C ALA A 153 14.46 4.53 -7.04
N ASP A 154 14.67 5.44 -7.99
CA ASP A 154 14.74 6.88 -7.72
C ASP A 154 13.42 7.41 -7.12
N ALA A 155 12.28 6.91 -7.59
CA ALA A 155 10.96 7.28 -7.07
C ALA A 155 10.72 6.71 -5.66
N ALA A 156 11.12 5.47 -5.40
CA ALA A 156 11.05 4.84 -4.08
C ALA A 156 11.96 5.57 -3.07
N ASP A 157 13.21 5.89 -3.44
CA ASP A 157 14.14 6.63 -2.59
C ASP A 157 13.64 8.05 -2.28
N ALA A 158 13.01 8.72 -3.26
CA ALA A 158 12.41 10.03 -3.05
C ALA A 158 11.21 9.96 -2.10
N LEU A 159 10.42 8.90 -2.18
CA LEU A 159 9.29 8.64 -1.29
C LEU A 159 9.76 8.36 0.14
N ASP A 160 10.72 7.45 0.30
CA ASP A 160 11.28 7.09 1.61
C ASP A 160 11.91 8.31 2.29
N ARG A 161 12.59 9.17 1.52
CA ARG A 161 13.11 10.43 2.04
C ARG A 161 12.00 11.35 2.55
N ARG A 162 10.92 11.53 1.79
CA ARG A 162 9.76 12.35 2.20
C ARG A 162 9.11 11.78 3.47
N ILE A 163 9.01 10.46 3.58
CA ILE A 163 8.47 9.80 4.79
C ILE A 163 9.43 10.01 5.96
N GLY A 164 10.73 9.86 5.77
CA GLY A 164 11.74 10.13 6.80
C GLY A 164 11.75 11.59 7.26
N GLU A 165 11.59 12.54 6.34
CA GLU A 165 11.40 13.96 6.64
C GLU A 165 10.12 14.18 7.45
N ALA A 166 9.02 13.55 7.04
CA ALA A 166 7.77 13.60 7.78
C ALA A 166 7.94 13.04 9.19
N GLU A 167 8.60 11.88 9.35
CA GLU A 167 8.89 11.17 10.62
C GLU A 167 9.85 11.97 11.55
N ALA A 168 10.73 12.79 10.99
CA ALA A 168 11.65 13.64 11.75
C ALA A 168 10.99 14.90 12.33
N LEU A 169 9.81 15.30 11.85
CA LEU A 169 9.09 16.46 12.40
C LEU A 169 8.70 16.21 13.88
N PRO A 170 8.77 17.25 14.75
CA PRO A 170 8.27 17.15 16.11
C PRO A 170 6.80 16.70 16.14
N LEU A 171 6.49 15.77 17.05
CA LEU A 171 5.11 15.36 17.32
C LEU A 171 4.41 16.46 18.12
N GLU A 172 3.38 17.05 17.53
CA GLU A 172 2.57 18.12 18.14
C GLU A 172 1.07 17.86 17.88
N GLY A 173 0.21 18.47 18.71
CA GLY A 173 -1.23 18.43 18.52
C GLY A 173 -1.81 17.01 18.45
N TRP A 174 -2.64 16.76 17.43
CA TRP A 174 -3.29 15.47 17.23
C TRP A 174 -2.29 14.33 16.98
N ASP A 175 -1.24 14.58 16.21
CA ASP A 175 -0.28 13.52 15.88
C ASP A 175 0.43 13.00 17.12
N ALA A 176 0.71 13.86 18.12
CA ALA A 176 1.24 13.42 19.40
C ALA A 176 0.27 12.49 20.17
N GLU A 177 -1.03 12.84 20.21
CA GLU A 177 -2.09 12.03 20.84
C GLU A 177 -2.21 10.66 20.14
N ALA A 178 -2.31 10.66 18.81
CA ALA A 178 -2.46 9.45 18.02
C ALA A 178 -1.23 8.54 18.06
N TYR A 179 -0.02 9.09 18.03
CA TYR A 179 1.22 8.31 18.14
C TYR A 179 1.36 7.68 19.53
N ALA A 180 1.01 8.39 20.60
CA ALA A 180 1.06 7.84 21.94
C ALA A 180 0.13 6.62 22.09
N ALA A 181 -1.08 6.71 21.53
CA ALA A 181 -2.00 5.57 21.49
C ALA A 181 -1.49 4.42 20.62
N TYR A 182 -0.98 4.73 19.42
CA TYR A 182 -0.49 3.71 18.47
C TYR A 182 0.73 2.95 18.99
N ARG A 183 1.66 3.65 19.64
CA ARG A 183 2.90 3.05 20.16
C ARG A 183 2.67 2.12 21.33
N GLY A 184 1.69 2.43 22.19
CA GLY A 184 1.52 1.72 23.44
C GLY A 184 2.86 1.66 24.21
N ASP A 185 3.35 0.44 24.45
CA ASP A 185 4.63 0.19 25.12
C ASP A 185 5.85 0.17 24.18
N ASP A 186 5.65 0.19 22.86
CA ASP A 186 6.73 0.12 21.86
C ASP A 186 6.96 1.49 21.19
N PRO A 187 7.99 2.24 21.62
CA PRO A 187 8.26 3.58 21.09
C PRO A 187 8.76 3.60 19.65
N ASP A 188 9.19 2.45 19.11
CA ASP A 188 9.74 2.33 17.76
C ASP A 188 8.63 2.17 16.71
N LEU A 189 7.39 1.93 17.13
CA LEU A 189 6.25 1.87 16.23
C LEU A 189 5.94 3.24 15.63
N SER A 190 5.79 3.28 14.30
CA SER A 190 5.29 4.44 13.57
C SER A 190 4.09 4.04 12.70
N PRO A 191 2.99 4.80 12.76
CA PRO A 191 1.89 4.63 11.81
C PRO A 191 2.32 4.92 10.37
N LEU A 192 3.42 5.65 10.13
CA LEU A 192 3.95 5.88 8.77
C LEU A 192 4.56 4.62 8.15
N THR A 193 4.87 3.58 8.93
CA THR A 193 5.33 2.29 8.38
C THR A 193 4.27 1.68 7.47
N GLY A 194 2.99 1.73 7.87
CA GLY A 194 1.89 1.31 7.00
C GLY A 194 1.80 2.17 5.73
N LEU A 195 1.94 3.49 5.87
CA LEU A 195 1.92 4.42 4.74
C LEU A 195 3.00 4.10 3.69
N SER A 196 4.23 3.79 4.13
CA SER A 196 5.34 3.44 3.24
C SER A 196 5.00 2.25 2.34
N LEU A 197 4.46 1.17 2.94
CA LEU A 197 4.05 -0.02 2.18
C LEU A 197 2.99 0.32 1.11
N HIS A 198 1.99 1.12 1.47
CA HIS A 198 0.93 1.48 0.53
C HIS A 198 1.41 2.39 -0.61
N LEU A 199 2.25 3.37 -0.30
CA LEU A 199 2.81 4.25 -1.31
C LEU A 199 3.78 3.50 -2.23
N ALA A 200 4.63 2.62 -1.68
CA ALA A 200 5.53 1.78 -2.46
C ALA A 200 4.77 0.92 -3.47
N ALA A 201 3.65 0.33 -3.07
CA ALA A 201 2.82 -0.47 -3.96
C ALA A 201 2.21 0.37 -5.10
N VAL A 202 1.73 1.58 -4.83
CA VAL A 202 1.22 2.49 -5.89
C VAL A 202 2.31 2.85 -6.90
N VAL A 203 3.53 3.13 -6.42
CA VAL A 203 4.68 3.41 -7.30
C VAL A 203 5.05 2.16 -8.11
N PHE A 204 5.02 0.98 -7.49
CA PHE A 204 5.31 -0.27 -8.18
C PHE A 204 4.26 -0.61 -9.25
N GLU A 205 2.97 -0.38 -9.04
CA GLU A 205 1.94 -0.59 -10.07
C GLU A 205 2.23 0.20 -11.35
N ARG A 206 2.64 1.46 -11.21
CA ARG A 206 3.01 2.30 -12.36
C ARG A 206 4.23 1.73 -13.09
N THR A 207 5.18 1.20 -12.33
CA THR A 207 6.39 0.54 -12.84
C THR A 207 6.06 -0.75 -13.57
N TRP A 208 5.23 -1.60 -12.97
CA TRP A 208 4.76 -2.84 -13.58
C TRP A 208 3.97 -2.58 -14.86
N GLY A 209 3.07 -1.59 -14.86
CA GLY A 209 2.35 -1.15 -16.05
C GLY A 209 3.27 -0.60 -17.15
N ALA A 210 4.44 -0.06 -16.82
CA ALA A 210 5.46 0.31 -17.82
C ALA A 210 6.17 -0.92 -18.40
N ILE A 211 6.49 -1.92 -17.57
CA ILE A 211 7.04 -3.21 -18.00
C ILE A 211 6.06 -3.92 -18.95
N GLN A 212 4.79 -4.02 -18.58
CA GLN A 212 3.74 -4.64 -19.39
C GLN A 212 3.52 -3.93 -20.74
N ARG A 213 3.70 -2.60 -20.80
CA ARG A 213 3.65 -1.85 -22.07
C ARG A 213 4.87 -2.10 -22.96
N LEU A 214 6.02 -2.38 -22.36
CA LEU A 214 7.27 -2.58 -23.08
C LEU A 214 7.37 -4.00 -23.66
N LEU A 215 6.87 -5.00 -22.92
CA LEU A 215 7.05 -6.41 -23.21
C LEU A 215 5.77 -7.03 -23.80
N GLY A 216 5.92 -7.72 -24.93
CA GLY A 216 4.89 -8.62 -25.45
C GLY A 216 4.84 -9.95 -24.68
N PRO A 217 3.87 -10.82 -24.96
CA PRO A 217 3.66 -12.06 -24.20
C PRO A 217 4.90 -12.97 -24.09
N ALA A 218 5.60 -13.20 -25.21
CA ALA A 218 6.80 -14.04 -25.23
C ALA A 218 7.97 -13.44 -24.44
N GLU A 219 8.01 -12.11 -24.32
CA GLU A 219 9.04 -11.39 -23.57
C GLU A 219 8.70 -11.34 -22.08
N MET A 220 7.41 -11.27 -21.72
CA MET A 220 6.95 -11.49 -20.35
C MET A 220 7.29 -12.90 -19.87
N ASP A 221 7.16 -13.93 -20.73
CA ASP A 221 7.62 -15.29 -20.42
C ASP A 221 9.14 -15.36 -20.22
N ALA A 222 9.90 -14.63 -21.04
CA ALA A 222 11.36 -14.56 -20.90
C ALA A 222 11.77 -13.85 -19.61
N LEU A 223 11.07 -12.77 -19.25
CA LEU A 223 11.25 -12.06 -17.99
C LEU A 223 10.93 -12.99 -16.82
N GLU A 224 9.82 -13.73 -16.85
CA GLU A 224 9.46 -14.71 -15.82
C GLU A 224 10.56 -15.76 -15.60
N ARG A 225 11.07 -16.36 -16.68
CA ARG A 225 12.15 -17.36 -16.59
C ARG A 225 13.42 -16.78 -15.97
N TRP A 226 13.76 -15.54 -16.32
CA TRP A 226 14.88 -14.84 -15.68
C TRP A 226 14.63 -14.65 -14.18
N GLY A 227 13.43 -14.16 -13.80
CA GLY A 227 13.05 -13.96 -12.40
C GLY A 227 13.13 -15.24 -11.57
N GLN A 228 12.60 -16.35 -12.10
CA GLN A 228 12.69 -17.67 -11.45
C GLN A 228 14.13 -18.14 -11.27
N ALA A 229 14.99 -17.91 -12.27
CA ALA A 229 16.40 -18.26 -12.18
C ALA A 229 17.15 -17.42 -11.14
N GLU A 230 16.82 -16.14 -10.99
CA GLU A 230 17.41 -15.26 -9.96
C GLU A 230 16.99 -15.69 -8.55
N VAL A 231 15.71 -16.01 -8.33
CA VAL A 231 15.23 -16.54 -7.04
C VAL A 231 15.97 -17.84 -6.70
N LEU A 232 16.04 -18.76 -7.66
CA LEU A 232 16.71 -20.05 -7.47
C LEU A 232 18.21 -19.89 -7.15
N ALA A 233 18.87 -18.90 -7.73
CA ALA A 233 20.31 -18.70 -7.58
C ALA A 233 20.71 -17.91 -6.33
N HIS A 234 19.79 -17.13 -5.76
CA HIS A 234 20.13 -16.12 -4.75
C HIS A 234 19.22 -16.12 -3.51
N MET A 235 18.15 -16.91 -3.49
CA MET A 235 17.18 -16.95 -2.39
C MET A 235 16.89 -18.39 -1.97
N ASP A 236 17.85 -19.03 -1.31
CA ASP A 236 17.83 -20.47 -0.98
C ASP A 236 16.58 -20.93 -0.20
N SER A 237 15.95 -20.04 0.57
CA SER A 237 14.75 -20.34 1.37
C SER A 237 13.43 -20.01 0.68
N ILE A 238 13.45 -19.44 -0.53
CA ILE A 238 12.26 -18.99 -1.24
C ILE A 238 12.03 -19.86 -2.47
N SER A 239 10.82 -20.36 -2.64
CA SER A 239 10.45 -21.11 -3.83
C SER A 239 10.55 -20.22 -5.07
N HIS A 240 11.26 -20.68 -6.11
CA HIS A 240 11.31 -20.00 -7.41
C HIS A 240 9.92 -19.77 -8.03
N HIS A 241 8.89 -20.55 -7.65
CA HIS A 241 7.51 -20.32 -8.07
C HIS A 241 6.94 -18.98 -7.57
N SER A 242 7.53 -18.37 -6.54
CA SER A 242 7.20 -17.00 -6.15
C SER A 242 7.43 -16.02 -7.30
N ALA A 243 8.38 -16.22 -8.22
CA ALA A 243 8.56 -15.33 -9.36
C ALA A 243 7.57 -15.57 -10.52
N ARG A 244 6.62 -16.51 -10.40
CA ARG A 244 5.67 -16.83 -11.48
C ARG A 244 4.67 -15.69 -11.67
N ILE A 245 4.56 -15.18 -12.90
CA ILE A 245 3.63 -14.10 -13.24
C ILE A 245 2.33 -14.74 -13.71
N PRO A 246 1.20 -14.54 -13.00
CA PRO A 246 -0.07 -15.10 -13.41
C PRO A 246 -0.61 -14.35 -14.66
N PRO A 247 -1.60 -14.90 -15.39
CA PRO A 247 -2.13 -14.32 -16.62
C PRO A 247 -2.51 -12.83 -16.50
N GLU A 248 -3.17 -12.45 -15.41
CA GLU A 248 -3.55 -11.08 -15.07
C GLU A 248 -2.34 -10.16 -14.87
N GLY A 249 -1.22 -10.71 -14.38
CA GLY A 249 0.04 -9.98 -14.25
C GLY A 249 0.76 -9.74 -15.57
N ARG A 250 0.31 -10.31 -16.68
CA ARG A 250 0.98 -10.26 -18.01
C ARG A 250 0.38 -9.22 -18.97
N CYS A 251 -0.81 -8.72 -18.69
CA CYS A 251 -1.56 -7.82 -19.56
C CYS A 251 -1.92 -6.52 -18.84
N LEU A 252 -2.09 -5.43 -19.61
CA LEU A 252 -2.79 -4.27 -19.10
C LEU A 252 -4.27 -4.65 -18.94
N SER A 253 -4.75 -4.64 -17.70
CA SER A 253 -6.19 -4.69 -17.38
C SER A 253 -6.89 -3.40 -17.80
#